data_AF-A0A8T0WB50-F1
#
_entry.id   AF-A0A8T0WB50-F1
#
_cell.length_a   1.000
_cell.length_b   1.000
_cell.length_c   1.000
_cell.angle_alpha   90.00
_cell.angle_beta   90.00
_cell.angle_gamma   90.00
#
_symmetry.space_group_name_H-M   'P 1'
#
loop_
_entity.id
_entity.type
_entity.pdbx_description
1 polymer ?
#
loop_
_entity_poly.entity_id
_entity_poly.type
_entity_poly.pdbx_seq_one_letter_code
_entity_poly.pdbx_strand_id
1 'polypeptide(L)'
;MRRKAMLFTVRRKKKGGGASPARRTRPFQHMVLRRLRELKKIVPDALDADVDMLLRRTADYICILELKVTVLRRLSAIYGA
;
A
#
# COMPACT_ATOMS: atom_id res chain seq x y z
N MET A 1 -16.09 63.85 14.09
CA MET A 1 -14.70 64.22 13.77
C MET A 1 -13.79 63.92 14.96
N ARG A 2 -12.93 62.88 14.87
CA ARG A 2 -11.55 62.75 15.42
C ARG A 2 -11.19 61.29 15.65
N ARG A 3 -10.27 60.78 14.81
CA ARG A 3 -9.61 59.48 14.88
C ARG A 3 -8.60 59.45 16.04
N LYS A 4 -8.43 58.32 16.73
CA LYS A 4 -7.11 57.88 17.24
C LYS A 4 -7.06 56.35 17.31
N ALA A 5 -6.04 55.80 16.67
CA ALA A 5 -5.66 54.38 16.65
C ALA A 5 -4.92 53.99 17.95
N MET A 6 -5.08 52.73 18.38
CA MET A 6 -4.16 52.03 19.29
C MET A 6 -4.19 50.53 18.93
N LEU A 7 -3.17 50.04 18.24
CA LEU A 7 -1.98 49.35 18.79
C LEU A 7 -2.22 47.86 19.06
N PHE A 8 -1.52 47.05 18.26
CA PHE A 8 -1.40 45.61 18.31
C PHE A 8 -0.94 45.13 19.69
N THR A 9 -1.73 44.27 20.33
CA THR A 9 -1.28 43.51 21.50
C THR A 9 -1.16 42.03 21.14
N VAL A 10 0.07 41.56 21.26
CA VAL A 10 0.56 40.20 21.08
C VAL A 10 -0.24 39.23 21.95
N ARG A 11 -0.94 38.26 21.34
CA ARG A 11 -1.51 37.12 22.06
C ARG A 11 -0.67 35.87 21.79
N ARG A 12 0.25 35.59 22.72
CA ARG A 12 1.02 34.34 22.86
C ARG A 12 0.07 33.13 22.79
N LYS A 13 0.21 32.31 21.74
CA LYS A 13 -0.47 31.00 21.66
C LYS A 13 0.32 29.98 22.48
N LYS A 14 -0.28 29.58 23.60
CA LYS A 14 0.21 28.58 24.57
C LYS A 14 0.45 27.24 23.87
N LYS A 15 1.71 26.80 23.88
CA LYS A 15 2.18 25.48 23.46
C LYS A 15 1.91 24.51 24.63
N GLY A 16 0.88 23.69 24.52
CA GLY A 16 0.68 22.48 25.33
C GLY A 16 0.46 21.35 24.31
N GLY A 17 1.20 20.25 24.31
CA GLY A 17 1.66 19.48 25.46
C GLY A 17 0.94 18.14 25.35
N GLY A 18 1.48 17.25 24.52
CA GLY A 18 0.87 15.97 24.18
C GLY A 18 1.61 15.31 23.02
N ALA A 19 2.94 15.23 23.11
CA ALA A 19 3.72 14.42 22.19
C ALA A 19 3.50 12.96 22.56
N SER A 20 2.57 12.29 21.88
CA SER A 20 2.47 10.83 21.94
C SER A 20 3.75 10.23 21.34
N PRO A 21 4.58 9.50 22.09
CA PRO A 21 5.78 8.89 21.54
C PRO A 21 5.41 7.53 20.96
N ALA A 22 4.71 7.48 19.81
CA ALA A 22 4.29 6.19 19.24
C ALA A 22 4.09 6.18 17.71
N ARG A 23 4.79 7.05 16.96
CA ARG A 23 4.61 7.16 15.49
C ARG A 23 5.83 6.78 14.64
N ARG A 24 6.88 6.18 15.22
CA ARG A 24 8.10 5.83 14.47
C ARG A 24 8.12 4.38 13.94
N THR A 25 7.30 3.47 14.47
CA THR A 25 7.32 2.04 14.11
C THR A 25 6.37 1.65 12.97
N ARG A 26 5.50 2.55 12.51
CA ARG A 26 4.45 2.22 11.53
C ARG A 26 4.81 2.29 10.04
N PRO A 27 5.95 2.83 9.55
CA PRO A 27 6.16 2.90 8.10
C PRO A 27 6.26 1.51 7.46
N PHE A 28 6.91 0.56 8.15
CA PHE A 28 7.04 -0.81 7.65
C PHE A 28 5.69 -1.54 7.57
N GLN A 29 4.88 -1.46 8.62
CA GLN A 29 3.54 -2.07 8.63
C GLN A 29 2.64 -1.50 7.52
N HIS A 30 2.64 -0.17 7.33
CA HIS A 30 1.88 0.45 6.24
C HIS A 30 2.38 0.01 4.87
N MET A 31 3.69 -0.15 4.69
CA MET A 31 4.27 -0.66 3.46
C MET A 31 3.84 -2.11 3.18
N VAL A 32 3.91 -2.99 4.17
CA VAL A 32 3.47 -4.39 4.05
C VAL A 32 1.98 -4.46 3.70
N LEU A 33 1.13 -3.71 4.41
CA LEU A 33 -0.30 -3.67 4.12
C LEU A 33 -0.60 -3.12 2.71
N ARG A 34 0.17 -2.14 2.23
CA ARG A 34 0.05 -1.67 0.85
C ARG A 34 0.40 -2.78 -0.14
N ARG A 35 1.52 -3.48 0.07
CA ARG A 35 1.94 -4.59 -0.80
C ARG A 35 0.92 -5.72 -0.82
N LEU A 36 0.35 -6.09 0.33
CA LEU A 36 -0.71 -7.09 0.42
C LEU A 36 -1.97 -6.67 -0.36
N ARG A 37 -2.37 -5.39 -0.29
CA ARG A 37 -3.49 -4.88 -1.11
C ARG A 37 -3.21 -4.94 -2.60
N GLU A 38 -2.00 -4.61 -3.03
CA GLU A 38 -1.64 -4.72 -4.45
C GLU A 38 -1.61 -6.20 -4.90
N LEU A 39 -1.10 -7.10 -4.07
CA LEU A 39 -1.07 -8.53 -4.37
C LEU A 39 -2.49 -9.09 -4.57
N LYS A 40 -3.45 -8.70 -3.71
CA LYS A 40 -4.87 -9.08 -3.85
C LYS A 40 -5.51 -8.64 -5.16
N LYS A 41 -5.03 -7.57 -5.80
CA LYS A 41 -5.57 -7.10 -7.09
C LYS A 41 -5.05 -7.94 -8.27
N ILE A 42 -3.91 -8.60 -8.11
CA ILE A 42 -3.20 -9.31 -9.19
C ILE A 42 -3.52 -10.80 -9.13
N VAL A 43 -3.67 -11.36 -7.93
CA VAL A 43 -3.93 -12.79 -7.73
C VAL A 43 -5.42 -13.08 -7.95
N PRO A 44 -5.77 -14.02 -8.85
CA PRO A 44 -7.16 -14.43 -9.08
C PRO A 44 -7.85 -14.88 -7.80
N ASP A 45 -9.14 -14.55 -7.68
CA ASP A 45 -10.04 -14.91 -6.58
C ASP A 45 -9.60 -14.45 -5.18
N ALA A 46 -8.59 -13.58 -5.04
CA ALA A 46 -7.95 -13.28 -3.76
C ALA A 46 -8.43 -12.02 -3.03
N LEU A 47 -9.44 -11.30 -3.56
CA LEU A 47 -9.91 -10.03 -2.99
C LEU A 47 -10.31 -10.15 -1.51
N ASP A 48 -11.10 -11.16 -1.18
CA ASP A 48 -11.61 -11.39 0.18
C ASP A 48 -10.78 -12.39 0.99
N ALA A 49 -9.62 -12.82 0.45
CA ALA A 49 -8.76 -13.78 1.14
C ALA A 49 -8.09 -13.18 2.37
N ASP A 50 -7.95 -13.99 3.43
CA ASP A 50 -6.99 -13.68 4.49
C ASP A 50 -5.53 -13.76 3.96
N VAL A 51 -4.56 -13.41 4.82
CA VAL A 51 -3.15 -13.35 4.42
C VAL A 51 -2.60 -14.71 4.04
N ASP A 52 -2.93 -15.77 4.78
CA ASP A 52 -2.38 -17.10 4.54
C ASP A 52 -2.94 -17.69 3.24
N MET A 53 -4.24 -17.52 3.01
CA MET A 53 -4.89 -17.92 1.77
C MET A 53 -4.39 -17.10 0.58
N LEU A 54 -4.16 -15.78 0.75
CA LEU A 54 -3.55 -14.94 -0.28
C LEU A 54 -2.17 -15.47 -0.68
N LEU A 55 -1.33 -15.81 0.28
CA LEU A 55 0.02 -16.32 0.00
C LEU A 55 -0.01 -17.70 -0.68
N ARG A 56 -0.90 -18.61 -0.24
CA ARG A 56 -1.10 -19.92 -0.89
C ARG A 56 -1.57 -19.77 -2.34
N ARG A 57 -2.62 -18.98 -2.58
CA ARG A 57 -3.13 -18.69 -3.93
C ARG A 57 -2.09 -18.01 -4.81
N THR A 58 -1.23 -17.18 -4.22
CA THR A 58 -0.11 -16.57 -4.95
C THR A 58 0.86 -17.65 -5.44
N ALA A 59 1.23 -18.61 -4.59
CA ALA A 59 2.09 -19.72 -4.99
C ALA A 59 1.45 -20.54 -6.11
N ASP A 60 0.17 -20.91 -5.96
CA ASP A 60 -0.57 -21.65 -7.00
C ASP A 60 -0.62 -20.86 -8.32
N TYR A 61 -0.87 -19.55 -8.25
CA TYR A 61 -0.94 -18.71 -9.43
C TYR A 61 0.40 -18.58 -10.15
N ILE A 62 1.52 -18.47 -9.41
CA ILE A 62 2.87 -18.49 -9.99
C ILE A 62 3.09 -19.81 -10.75
N CYS A 63 2.81 -20.96 -10.12
CA CYS A 63 2.98 -22.27 -10.77
C CYS A 63 2.13 -22.40 -12.05
N ILE A 64 0.88 -21.93 -12.02
CA ILE A 64 0.00 -21.94 -13.19
C ILE A 64 0.57 -21.05 -14.31
N LEU A 65 1.04 -19.84 -13.99
CA LEU A 65 1.63 -18.95 -14.97
C LEU A 65 2.89 -19.53 -15.59
N GLU A 66 3.78 -20.14 -14.79
CA GLU A 66 4.98 -20.81 -15.27
C GLU A 66 4.66 -21.94 -16.25
N LEU A 67 3.66 -22.76 -15.92
CA LEU A 67 3.17 -23.82 -16.81
C LEU A 67 2.63 -23.23 -18.12
N LYS A 68 1.77 -22.20 -18.05
CA LYS A 68 1.21 -21.53 -19.24
C LYS A 68 2.31 -20.97 -20.13
N VAL A 69 3.29 -20.27 -19.55
CA VAL A 69 4.44 -19.73 -20.30
C VAL A 69 5.23 -20.85 -20.97
N THR A 70 5.46 -21.97 -20.27
CA THR A 70 6.17 -23.13 -20.81
C THR A 70 5.44 -23.72 -22.02
N VAL A 71 4.14 -23.92 -21.92
CA VAL A 71 3.30 -24.44 -23.01
C VAL A 71 3.30 -23.47 -24.20
N LEU A 72 3.08 -22.17 -23.96
CA LEU A 72 3.06 -21.16 -25.02
C LEU A 72 4.40 -21.06 -25.74
N ARG A 73 5.53 -21.17 -25.03
CA ARG A 73 6.86 -21.21 -25.64
C ARG A 73 7.04 -22.42 -26.56
N ARG A 74 6.57 -23.60 -26.14
CA ARG A 74 6.63 -24.81 -26.98
C ARG A 74 5.76 -24.68 -28.23
N LEU A 75 4.54 -24.16 -28.08
CA LEU A 75 3.65 -23.92 -29.22
C LEU A 75 4.24 -22.89 -30.18
N SER A 76 4.81 -21.79 -29.67
CA SER A 76 5.49 -20.79 -30.49
C SER A 76 6.69 -21.38 -31.25
N ALA A 77 7.40 -22.36 -30.69
CA ALA A 77 8.50 -23.03 -31.38
C ALA A 77 8.02 -23.92 -32.54
N ILE A 78 6.78 -24.43 -32.48
CA ILE A 78 6.18 -25.30 -33.50
C ILE A 78 5.48 -24.46 -34.58
N TYR A 79 4.74 -23.43 -34.17
CA TYR A 79 3.80 -22.70 -35.03
C TYR A 79 4.19 -21.24 -35.29
N GLY A 80 5.26 -20.73 -34.68
CA GLY A 80 5.68 -19.33 -34.78
C GLY A 80 6.63 -19.02 -35.94
N ALA A 81 6.71 -19.90 -36.95
CA ALA A 81 7.48 -19.71 -38.18
C ALA A 81 6.58 -19.23 -39.32
#